data_AF-A0A0A6Y4E1-F1
#
_entry.id   AF-A0A0A6Y4E1-F1
#
_cell.length_a   1.000
_cell.length_b   1.000
_cell.length_c   1.000
_cell.angle_alpha   90.00
_cell.angle_beta   90.00
_cell.angle_gamma   90.00
#
_symmetry.space_group_name_H-M   'P 1'
#
loop_
_entity.id
_entity.type
_entity.pdbx_description
1 polymer ?
#
loop_
_entity_poly.entity_id
_entity_poly.type
_entity_poly.pdbx_seq_one_letter_code
_entity_poly.pdbx_strand_id
1 'polypeptide(L)'
;HTAQRKNGLLLVDSIKSAYPQTVVANHSYTHANGHYKYFYRHPEMAFADFQEAQQYLKIALPIIRLPGNSGWVLKDTTHLSHLVSRVGKKLDSAGYNLIGWDLEWHFNKHSAKPVQSAQTMVNEVNRLFQENKTFHPNHIVILMHDRMFRDSADLMKLKEMITILQANPTIIFETVDHYPGLKWLKNR
;
A
#
# COMPACT_ATOMS: atom_id res chain seq x y z
N HIS A 1 2.50 6.01 -26.74
CA HIS A 1 3.01 6.40 -25.40
C HIS A 1 2.27 7.60 -24.79
N THR A 2 2.08 8.74 -25.48
CA THR A 2 1.44 9.95 -24.91
C THR A 2 -0.03 9.77 -24.52
N ALA A 3 -0.84 9.09 -25.35
CA ALA A 3 -2.25 8.82 -25.04
C ALA A 3 -2.44 7.90 -23.82
N GLN A 4 -1.61 6.86 -23.71
CA GLN A 4 -1.61 5.95 -22.55
C GLN A 4 -1.23 6.67 -21.25
N ARG A 5 -0.28 7.62 -21.31
CA ARG A 5 0.07 8.49 -20.17
C ARG A 5 -1.09 9.40 -19.77
N LYS A 6 -1.78 10.02 -20.74
CA LYS A 6 -2.97 10.85 -20.49
C LYS A 6 -4.10 10.05 -19.83
N ASN A 7 -4.36 8.83 -20.32
CA ASN A 7 -5.36 7.94 -19.73
C ASN A 7 -5.01 7.51 -18.31
N GLY A 8 -3.72 7.27 -18.02
CA GLY A 8 -3.24 6.97 -16.68
C GLY A 8 -3.47 8.10 -15.68
N LEU A 9 -3.20 9.36 -16.08
CA LEU A 9 -3.45 10.52 -15.22
C LEU A 9 -4.95 10.72 -14.93
N LEU A 10 -5.81 10.54 -15.94
CA LEU A 10 -7.26 10.60 -15.74
C LEU A 10 -7.76 9.51 -14.79
N LEU A 11 -7.19 8.31 -14.84
CA LEU A 11 -7.50 7.24 -13.90
C LEU A 11 -7.07 7.62 -12.47
N VAL A 12 -5.87 8.17 -12.30
CA VAL A 12 -5.38 8.64 -10.99
C VAL A 12 -6.29 9.73 -10.43
N ASP A 13 -6.71 10.69 -11.24
CA ASP A 13 -7.61 11.76 -10.81
C ASP A 13 -9.02 11.26 -10.46
N SER A 14 -9.50 10.24 -11.19
CA SER A 14 -10.75 9.54 -10.85
C SER A 14 -10.65 8.84 -9.49
N ILE A 15 -9.55 8.15 -9.21
CA ILE A 15 -9.32 7.49 -7.91
C ILE A 15 -9.25 8.55 -6.79
N LYS A 16 -8.51 9.66 -6.98
CA LYS A 16 -8.48 10.74 -5.98
C LYS A 16 -9.86 11.32 -5.69
N SER A 17 -10.71 11.41 -6.71
CA SER A 17 -12.07 11.97 -6.58
C SER A 17 -13.03 11.03 -5.85
N ALA A 18 -12.66 9.76 -5.66
CA ALA A 18 -13.42 8.77 -4.92
C ALA A 18 -13.09 8.74 -3.42
N TYR A 19 -12.52 9.81 -2.87
CA TYR A 19 -12.41 9.98 -1.41
C TYR A 19 -13.82 10.20 -0.80
N PRO A 20 -14.16 9.60 0.37
CA PRO A 20 -13.29 8.86 1.29
C PRO A 20 -13.21 7.34 1.01
N GLN A 21 -13.75 6.82 -0.09
CA GLN A 21 -13.69 5.37 -0.35
C GLN A 21 -12.29 4.89 -0.75
N THR A 22 -11.48 5.78 -1.35
CA THR A 22 -10.10 5.47 -1.73
C THR A 22 -9.17 6.64 -1.47
N VAL A 23 -7.89 6.34 -1.35
CA VAL A 23 -6.82 7.33 -1.21
C VAL A 23 -5.64 6.94 -2.08
N VAL A 24 -5.01 7.92 -2.72
CA VAL A 24 -3.79 7.72 -3.51
C VAL A 24 -2.58 7.98 -2.63
N ALA A 25 -1.71 6.97 -2.54
CA ALA A 25 -0.42 7.05 -1.85
C ALA A 25 0.73 6.75 -2.84
N ASN A 26 1.95 7.08 -2.44
CA ASN A 26 3.11 7.03 -3.31
C ASN A 26 3.80 5.65 -3.27
N HIS A 27 4.04 5.07 -4.45
CA HIS A 27 4.69 3.76 -4.60
C HIS A 27 5.94 3.81 -5.48
N SER A 28 6.64 4.96 -5.48
CA SER A 28 7.77 5.25 -6.35
C SER A 28 7.36 5.41 -7.83
N TYR A 29 8.21 6.05 -8.63
CA TYR A 29 7.89 6.37 -10.02
C TYR A 29 8.18 5.19 -10.95
N THR A 30 9.33 4.53 -10.77
CA THR A 30 9.75 3.41 -11.62
C THR A 30 9.42 2.03 -11.05
N HIS A 31 8.91 1.97 -9.81
CA HIS A 31 8.78 0.70 -9.08
C HIS A 31 10.12 -0.07 -9.05
N ALA A 32 11.21 0.67 -8.81
CA ALA A 32 12.60 0.21 -8.87
C ALA A 32 13.03 -0.43 -10.21
N ASN A 33 12.23 -0.32 -11.27
CA ASN A 33 12.37 -1.09 -12.52
C ASN A 33 12.59 -2.60 -12.29
N GLY A 34 12.07 -3.15 -11.19
CA GLY A 34 12.30 -4.54 -10.78
C GLY A 34 13.69 -4.85 -10.19
N HIS A 35 14.60 -3.86 -10.10
CA HIS A 35 15.96 -4.02 -9.57
C HIS A 35 16.07 -3.59 -8.10
N TYR A 36 15.22 -4.15 -7.23
CA TYR A 36 15.06 -3.71 -5.84
C TYR A 36 16.37 -3.60 -5.04
N LYS A 37 17.27 -4.60 -5.15
CA LYS A 37 18.56 -4.56 -4.44
C LYS A 37 19.42 -3.37 -4.85
N TYR A 38 19.46 -3.07 -6.15
CA TYR A 38 20.20 -1.92 -6.66
C TYR A 38 19.55 -0.63 -6.20
N PHE A 39 18.23 -0.51 -6.39
CA PHE A 39 17.45 0.65 -5.99
C PHE A 39 17.68 1.04 -4.52
N TYR A 40 17.49 0.10 -3.58
CA TYR A 40 17.68 0.39 -2.16
C TYR A 40 19.14 0.54 -1.70
N ARG A 41 20.11 0.11 -2.53
CA ARG A 41 21.53 0.37 -2.28
C ARG A 41 21.95 1.80 -2.66
N HIS A 42 21.14 2.51 -3.45
CA HIS A 42 21.38 3.89 -3.90
C HIS A 42 20.32 4.84 -3.33
N PRO A 43 20.43 5.25 -2.06
CA PRO A 43 19.33 5.91 -1.37
C PRO A 43 18.92 7.27 -1.93
N GLU A 44 19.86 8.04 -2.48
CA GLU A 44 19.57 9.31 -3.16
C GLU A 44 18.73 9.09 -4.42
N MET A 45 19.11 8.09 -5.23
CA MET A 45 18.37 7.71 -6.43
C MET A 45 16.96 7.23 -6.09
N ALA A 46 16.84 6.34 -5.09
CA ALA A 46 15.54 5.85 -4.66
C ALA A 46 14.66 6.98 -4.11
N PHE A 47 15.22 7.89 -3.33
CA PHE A 47 14.50 9.05 -2.81
C PHE A 47 13.99 9.97 -3.93
N ALA A 48 14.85 10.29 -4.90
CA ALA A 48 14.45 11.09 -6.07
C ALA A 48 13.31 10.42 -6.86
N ASP A 49 13.32 9.10 -6.99
CA ASP A 49 12.25 8.34 -7.65
C ASP A 49 10.90 8.45 -6.91
N PHE A 50 10.90 8.49 -5.57
CA PHE A 50 9.70 8.80 -4.79
C PHE A 50 9.26 10.26 -4.95
N GLN A 51 10.19 11.21 -4.95
CA GLN A 51 9.86 12.62 -5.16
C GLN A 51 9.25 12.87 -6.54
N GLU A 52 9.77 12.22 -7.57
CA GLU A 52 9.23 12.28 -8.93
C GLU A 52 7.79 11.79 -8.96
N ALA A 53 7.49 10.63 -8.35
CA ALA A 53 6.11 10.15 -8.25
C ALA A 53 5.20 11.11 -7.49
N GLN A 54 5.66 11.68 -6.38
CA GLN A 54 4.88 12.64 -5.58
C GLN A 54 4.48 13.85 -6.42
N GLN A 55 5.43 14.42 -7.16
CA GLN A 55 5.24 15.62 -7.98
C GLN A 55 4.43 15.31 -9.24
N TYR A 56 4.81 14.27 -9.98
CA TYR A 56 4.20 13.92 -11.26
C TYR A 56 2.73 13.55 -11.09
N LEU A 57 2.40 12.76 -10.06
CA LEU A 57 1.03 12.37 -9.76
C LEU A 57 0.30 13.38 -8.86
N LYS A 58 0.96 14.47 -8.42
CA LYS A 58 0.39 15.46 -7.47
C LYS A 58 -0.28 14.78 -6.27
N ILE A 59 0.42 13.86 -5.64
CA ILE A 59 -0.08 13.13 -4.47
C ILE A 59 -0.08 14.12 -3.30
N ALA A 60 -1.21 14.27 -2.62
CA ALA A 60 -1.35 15.24 -1.53
C ALA A 60 -0.71 14.74 -0.23
N LEU A 61 -0.82 13.44 0.03
CA LEU A 61 -0.43 12.85 1.29
C LEU A 61 1.03 12.39 1.27
N PRO A 62 1.81 12.62 2.34
CA PRO A 62 3.16 12.11 2.47
C PRO A 62 3.13 10.67 2.98
N ILE A 63 2.38 9.78 2.32
CA ILE A 63 2.30 8.35 2.65
C ILE A 63 2.92 7.56 1.51
N ILE A 64 3.86 6.68 1.86
CA ILE A 64 4.62 5.85 0.92
C ILE A 64 4.49 4.36 1.27
N ARG A 65 4.45 3.52 0.23
CA ARG A 65 4.78 2.10 0.31
C ARG A 65 6.01 1.81 -0.52
N LEU A 66 6.93 1.01 0.01
CA LEU A 66 8.17 0.64 -0.67
C LEU A 66 7.92 -0.48 -1.72
N PRO A 67 8.39 -0.35 -2.97
CA PRO A 67 8.36 -1.44 -3.95
C PRO A 67 9.06 -2.71 -3.46
N GLY A 68 8.33 -3.82 -3.38
CA GLY A 68 8.91 -5.14 -3.05
C GLY A 68 9.48 -5.29 -1.63
N ASN A 69 9.14 -4.42 -0.68
CA ASN A 69 9.55 -4.57 0.72
C ASN A 69 8.49 -4.03 1.68
N SER A 70 8.16 -4.79 2.74
CA SER A 70 7.29 -4.31 3.81
C SER A 70 8.14 -3.59 4.86
N GLY A 71 7.84 -2.31 5.09
CA GLY A 71 8.55 -1.47 6.03
C GLY A 71 7.63 -0.39 6.59
N TRP A 72 7.81 -0.10 7.87
CA TRP A 72 6.99 0.85 8.61
C TRP A 72 7.85 1.97 9.16
N VAL A 73 7.41 3.21 8.96
CA VAL A 73 7.94 4.41 9.62
C VAL A 73 6.75 5.29 9.96
N LEU A 74 6.45 5.31 11.24
CA LEU A 74 5.39 6.08 11.88
C LEU A 74 6.01 7.03 12.91
N LYS A 75 5.18 7.81 13.60
CA LYS A 75 5.63 8.81 14.57
C LYS A 75 6.53 8.24 15.68
N ASP A 76 6.12 7.12 16.26
CA ASP A 76 6.80 6.52 17.43
C ASP A 76 7.31 5.09 17.13
N THR A 77 7.16 4.61 15.89
CA THR A 77 7.49 3.23 15.52
C THR A 77 8.23 3.19 14.19
N THR A 78 9.36 2.48 14.16
CA THR A 78 10.10 2.19 12.92
C THR A 78 10.41 0.69 12.85
N HIS A 79 10.05 0.07 11.75
CA HIS A 79 10.37 -1.32 11.44
C HIS A 79 10.80 -1.44 9.98
N LEU A 80 12.11 -1.54 9.76
CA LEU A 80 12.72 -1.58 8.44
C LEU A 80 13.71 -2.74 8.36
N SER A 81 13.68 -3.49 7.26
CA SER A 81 14.75 -4.44 6.95
C SER A 81 16.07 -3.70 6.68
N HIS A 82 17.20 -4.39 6.84
CA HIS A 82 18.52 -3.80 6.59
C HIS A 82 18.60 -3.19 5.18
N LEU A 83 18.08 -3.88 4.17
CA LEU A 83 18.14 -3.45 2.77
C LEU A 83 17.54 -2.05 2.57
N VAL A 84 16.38 -1.79 3.14
CA VAL A 84 15.63 -0.54 2.90
C VAL A 84 15.90 0.54 3.95
N SER A 85 16.59 0.21 5.04
CA SER A 85 16.81 1.10 6.19
C SER A 85 17.32 2.50 5.82
N ARG A 86 18.29 2.61 4.90
CA ARG A 86 18.86 3.90 4.47
C ARG A 86 17.85 4.76 3.69
N VAL A 87 17.08 4.13 2.80
CA VAL A 87 16.01 4.81 2.05
C VAL A 87 14.88 5.21 3.00
N GLY A 88 14.44 4.30 3.88
CA GLY A 88 13.40 4.56 4.85
C GLY A 88 13.73 5.72 5.78
N LYS A 89 14.94 5.79 6.34
CA LYS A 89 15.39 6.94 7.16
C LYS A 89 15.44 8.26 6.38
N LYS A 90 15.79 8.21 5.10
CA LYS A 90 15.81 9.41 4.25
C LYS A 90 14.40 9.93 3.96
N LEU A 91 13.47 9.02 3.65
CA LEU A 91 12.04 9.35 3.50
C LEU A 91 11.44 9.86 4.81
N ASP A 92 11.79 9.24 5.93
CA ASP A 92 11.40 9.68 7.27
C ASP A 92 11.79 11.13 7.54
N SER A 93 13.08 11.45 7.30
CA SER A 93 13.65 12.79 7.46
C SER A 93 12.98 13.85 6.57
N ALA A 94 12.39 13.43 5.45
CA ALA A 94 11.62 14.28 4.55
C ALA A 94 10.12 14.38 4.92
N GLY A 95 9.71 13.78 6.04
CA GLY A 95 8.34 13.87 6.56
C GLY A 95 7.39 12.77 6.10
N TYR A 96 7.86 11.77 5.33
CA TYR A 96 6.99 10.69 4.83
C TYR A 96 6.68 9.63 5.88
N ASN A 97 5.43 9.17 5.90
CA ASN A 97 5.01 7.95 6.58
C ASN A 97 5.23 6.74 5.66
N LEU A 98 5.83 5.66 6.18
CA LEU A 98 5.96 4.41 5.44
C LEU A 98 4.97 3.40 6.01
N ILE A 99 4.14 2.84 5.12
CA ILE A 99 3.12 1.85 5.47
C ILE A 99 3.42 0.51 4.78
N GLY A 100 3.66 -0.50 5.61
CA GLY A 100 3.83 -1.88 5.18
C GLY A 100 2.50 -2.60 4.95
N TRP A 101 2.50 -3.89 5.25
CA TRP A 101 1.33 -4.75 5.29
C TRP A 101 1.53 -5.87 6.32
N ASP A 102 0.42 -6.37 6.85
CA ASP A 102 0.34 -7.49 7.79
C ASP A 102 0.06 -8.80 7.04
N LEU A 103 -0.76 -8.70 6.00
CA LEU A 103 -1.24 -9.82 5.19
C LEU A 103 -1.07 -9.52 3.71
N GLU A 104 -0.71 -10.51 2.91
CA GLU A 104 -0.62 -10.38 1.46
C GLU A 104 -1.57 -11.36 0.78
N TRP A 105 -2.48 -10.84 -0.05
CA TRP A 105 -3.21 -11.65 -1.00
C TRP A 105 -2.28 -11.94 -2.18
N HIS A 106 -1.72 -13.15 -2.18
CA HIS A 106 -0.75 -13.56 -3.18
C HIS A 106 -1.42 -13.78 -4.54
N PHE A 107 -0.63 -13.63 -5.59
CA PHE A 107 -1.06 -13.88 -6.95
C PHE A 107 -0.08 -14.80 -7.68
N ASN A 108 -0.60 -15.57 -8.63
CA ASN A 108 0.21 -16.38 -9.52
C ASN A 108 1.01 -15.47 -10.47
N LYS A 109 2.33 -15.60 -10.49
CA LYS A 109 3.21 -14.71 -11.27
C LYS A 109 2.99 -14.76 -12.79
N HIS A 110 2.42 -15.86 -13.30
CA HIS A 110 2.15 -16.03 -14.73
C HIS A 110 0.77 -15.50 -15.12
N SER A 111 -0.28 -15.88 -14.36
CA SER A 111 -1.66 -15.49 -14.70
C SER A 111 -2.12 -14.19 -14.05
N ALA A 112 -1.35 -13.66 -13.10
CA ALA A 112 -1.71 -12.55 -12.22
C ALA A 112 -2.93 -12.81 -11.31
N LYS A 113 -3.53 -14.00 -11.34
CA LYS A 113 -4.75 -14.33 -10.59
C LYS A 113 -4.48 -14.52 -9.09
N PRO A 114 -5.43 -14.17 -8.21
CA PRO A 114 -5.34 -14.43 -6.77
C PRO A 114 -5.18 -15.92 -6.48
N VAL A 115 -4.26 -16.25 -5.58
CA VAL A 115 -4.01 -17.62 -5.11
C VAL A 115 -5.05 -18.02 -4.07
N GLN A 116 -5.26 -17.17 -3.05
CA GLN A 116 -6.24 -17.42 -2.00
C GLN A 116 -7.67 -17.19 -2.49
N SER A 117 -8.61 -17.95 -1.92
CA SER A 117 -10.05 -17.67 -2.02
C SER A 117 -10.46 -16.52 -1.09
N ALA A 118 -11.66 -15.97 -1.28
CA ALA A 118 -12.23 -14.97 -0.38
C ALA A 118 -12.27 -15.47 1.08
N GLN A 119 -12.77 -16.70 1.28
CA GLN A 119 -12.87 -17.30 2.62
C GLN A 119 -11.49 -17.53 3.26
N THR A 120 -10.47 -17.92 2.46
CA THR A 120 -9.10 -18.06 2.96
C THR A 120 -8.58 -16.73 3.50
N MET A 121 -8.79 -15.63 2.76
CA MET A 121 -8.38 -14.30 3.23
C MET A 121 -9.13 -13.86 4.49
N VAL A 122 -10.44 -14.11 4.58
CA VAL A 122 -11.23 -13.84 5.78
C VAL A 122 -10.68 -14.59 6.99
N ASN A 123 -10.37 -15.88 6.82
CA ASN A 123 -9.81 -16.70 7.89
C ASN A 123 -8.44 -16.19 8.34
N GLU A 124 -7.59 -15.75 7.41
CA GLU A 124 -6.29 -15.16 7.73
C GLU A 124 -6.42 -13.84 8.49
N VAL A 125 -7.33 -12.96 8.09
CA VAL A 125 -7.66 -11.72 8.82
C VAL A 125 -8.10 -12.03 10.25
N ASN A 126 -9.08 -12.93 10.42
CA ASN A 126 -9.59 -13.32 11.73
C ASN A 126 -8.49 -13.93 12.61
N ARG A 127 -7.63 -14.78 12.02
CA ARG A 127 -6.51 -15.40 12.72
C ARG A 127 -5.50 -14.36 13.21
N LEU A 128 -5.14 -13.37 12.37
CA LEU A 128 -4.21 -12.31 12.77
C LEU A 128 -4.74 -11.46 13.92
N PHE A 129 -6.05 -11.18 13.95
CA PHE A 129 -6.68 -10.51 15.09
C PHE A 129 -6.66 -11.39 16.35
N GLN A 130 -7.09 -12.66 16.25
CA GLN A 130 -7.13 -13.59 17.39
C GLN A 130 -5.75 -13.82 18.01
N GLU A 131 -4.70 -13.90 17.18
CA GLU A 131 -3.33 -14.11 17.63
C GLU A 131 -2.61 -12.80 18.03
N ASN A 132 -3.26 -11.64 17.93
CA ASN A 132 -2.64 -10.32 18.10
C ASN A 132 -1.38 -10.11 17.23
N LYS A 133 -1.37 -10.68 16.01
CA LYS A 133 -0.26 -10.60 15.06
C LYS A 133 -0.48 -9.52 14.01
N THR A 134 -0.78 -8.32 14.49
CA THR A 134 -0.94 -7.12 13.67
C THR A 134 0.15 -6.13 14.02
N PHE A 135 0.63 -5.36 13.04
CA PHE A 135 1.69 -4.38 13.25
C PHE A 135 1.26 -3.32 14.27
N HIS A 136 0.03 -2.83 14.14
CA HIS A 136 -0.63 -2.02 15.15
C HIS A 136 -1.85 -2.79 15.69
N PRO A 137 -2.02 -2.93 17.02
CA PRO A 137 -3.14 -3.66 17.59
C PRO A 137 -4.48 -3.25 17.00
N ASN A 138 -5.32 -4.24 16.67
CA ASN A 138 -6.66 -4.07 16.09
C ASN A 138 -6.70 -3.39 14.70
N HIS A 139 -5.59 -3.34 13.98
CA HIS A 139 -5.54 -2.81 12.61
C HIS A 139 -4.81 -3.77 11.68
N ILE A 140 -5.40 -4.07 10.51
CA ILE A 140 -4.78 -4.93 9.49
C ILE A 140 -4.65 -4.16 8.19
N VAL A 141 -3.45 -4.17 7.61
CA VAL A 141 -3.21 -3.70 6.25
C VAL A 141 -2.99 -4.92 5.34
N ILE A 142 -3.88 -5.07 4.36
CA ILE A 142 -3.81 -6.14 3.36
C ILE A 142 -3.13 -5.61 2.09
N LEU A 143 -2.03 -6.24 1.68
CA LEU A 143 -1.42 -6.01 0.37
C LEU A 143 -2.14 -6.84 -0.69
N MET A 144 -2.55 -6.18 -1.76
CA MET A 144 -3.08 -6.78 -2.98
C MET A 144 -2.70 -5.94 -4.19
N HIS A 145 -2.91 -6.47 -5.40
CA HIS A 145 -2.61 -5.77 -6.64
C HIS A 145 -3.86 -5.73 -7.53
N ASP A 146 -4.15 -4.58 -8.12
CA ASP A 146 -5.24 -4.33 -9.06
C ASP A 146 -5.30 -5.36 -10.20
N ARG A 147 -4.13 -5.76 -10.74
CA ARG A 147 -4.03 -6.75 -11.81
C ARG A 147 -4.62 -8.11 -11.48
N MET A 148 -4.82 -8.41 -10.19
CA MET A 148 -5.43 -9.66 -9.73
C MET A 148 -6.91 -9.75 -10.08
N PHE A 149 -7.59 -8.62 -10.26
CA PHE A 149 -9.04 -8.55 -10.29
C PHE A 149 -9.57 -8.01 -11.63
N ARG A 150 -8.84 -8.25 -12.72
CA ARG A 150 -9.19 -7.74 -14.06
C ARG A 150 -10.36 -8.48 -14.71
N ASP A 151 -10.54 -9.76 -14.41
CA ASP A 151 -11.69 -10.53 -14.89
C ASP A 151 -12.80 -10.63 -13.82
N SER A 152 -14.01 -10.91 -14.28
CA SER A 152 -15.21 -10.91 -13.44
C SER A 152 -15.16 -11.96 -12.33
N ALA A 153 -14.58 -13.13 -12.60
CA ALA A 153 -14.50 -14.21 -11.62
C ALA A 153 -13.59 -13.84 -10.46
N ASP A 154 -12.42 -13.27 -10.74
CA ASP A 154 -11.50 -12.84 -9.70
C ASP A 154 -11.99 -11.58 -8.97
N LEU A 155 -12.64 -10.64 -9.67
CA LEU A 155 -13.31 -9.50 -9.03
C LEU A 155 -14.41 -9.92 -8.04
N MET A 156 -15.15 -10.98 -8.34
CA MET A 156 -16.15 -11.53 -7.40
C MET A 156 -15.52 -11.99 -6.09
N LYS A 157 -14.30 -12.56 -6.11
CA LYS A 157 -13.59 -12.94 -4.87
C LYS A 157 -13.29 -11.74 -3.98
N LEU A 158 -12.87 -10.62 -4.57
CA LEU A 158 -12.63 -9.39 -3.81
C LEU A 158 -13.92 -8.88 -3.17
N LYS A 159 -15.02 -8.84 -3.93
CA LYS A 159 -16.34 -8.44 -3.43
C LYS A 159 -16.83 -9.35 -2.31
N GLU A 160 -16.67 -10.66 -2.48
CA GLU A 160 -17.06 -11.66 -1.48
C GLU A 160 -16.27 -11.48 -0.19
N MET A 161 -14.94 -11.30 -0.26
CA MET A 161 -14.12 -11.05 0.93
C MET A 161 -14.57 -9.78 1.67
N ILE A 162 -14.78 -8.67 0.95
CA ILE A 162 -15.27 -7.41 1.54
C ILE A 162 -16.63 -7.65 2.20
N THR A 163 -17.56 -8.31 1.51
CA THR A 163 -18.92 -8.59 2.00
C THR A 163 -18.89 -9.42 3.29
N ILE A 164 -18.08 -10.48 3.34
CA ILE A 164 -17.98 -11.34 4.54
C ILE A 164 -17.39 -10.55 5.72
N LEU A 165 -16.34 -9.75 5.48
CA LEU A 165 -15.72 -8.95 6.54
C LEU A 165 -16.68 -7.86 7.07
N GLN A 166 -17.42 -7.19 6.18
CA GLN A 166 -18.40 -6.16 6.55
C GLN A 166 -19.63 -6.73 7.27
N ALA A 167 -19.92 -8.03 7.14
CA ALA A 167 -20.99 -8.68 7.91
C ALA A 167 -20.69 -8.71 9.42
N ASN A 168 -19.42 -8.55 9.81
CA ASN A 168 -19.04 -8.33 11.19
C ASN A 168 -19.06 -6.81 11.51
N PRO A 169 -19.97 -6.31 12.35
CA PRO A 169 -20.08 -4.88 12.64
C PRO A 169 -18.89 -4.30 13.40
N THR A 170 -17.98 -5.13 13.93
CA THR A 170 -16.75 -4.66 14.57
C THR A 170 -15.62 -4.41 13.58
N ILE A 171 -15.78 -4.79 12.31
CA ILE A 171 -14.80 -4.54 11.25
C ILE A 171 -15.19 -3.29 10.49
N ILE A 172 -14.27 -2.32 10.46
CA ILE A 172 -14.40 -1.07 9.71
C ILE A 172 -13.35 -1.08 8.62
N PHE A 173 -13.77 -0.86 7.37
CA PHE A 173 -12.86 -0.56 6.27
C PHE A 173 -12.58 0.93 6.28
N GLU A 174 -11.30 1.27 6.26
CA GLU A 174 -10.85 2.65 6.41
C GLU A 174 -9.65 2.91 5.48
N THR A 175 -9.49 4.17 5.05
CA THR A 175 -8.36 4.58 4.23
C THR A 175 -7.08 4.74 5.05
N VAL A 176 -5.92 4.55 4.39
CA VAL A 176 -4.62 4.49 5.09
C VAL A 176 -4.22 5.81 5.74
N ASP A 177 -4.81 6.94 5.35
CA ASP A 177 -4.64 8.26 6.00
C ASP A 177 -5.36 8.39 7.35
N HIS A 178 -6.08 7.37 7.78
CA HIS A 178 -6.56 7.25 9.16
C HIS A 178 -5.80 6.18 9.96
N TYR A 179 -4.76 5.57 9.37
CA TYR A 179 -3.96 4.56 10.09
C TYR A 179 -3.31 5.17 11.35
N PRO A 180 -3.32 4.46 12.50
CA PRO A 180 -2.76 5.00 13.73
C PRO A 180 -1.27 5.32 13.62
N GLY A 181 -0.83 6.36 14.33
CA GLY A 181 0.59 6.70 14.46
C GLY A 181 1.19 7.45 13.28
N LEU A 182 0.40 7.86 12.28
CA LEU A 182 0.88 8.71 11.19
C LEU A 182 1.44 10.04 11.71
N LYS A 183 2.58 10.45 11.15
CA LYS A 183 3.18 11.76 11.31
C LYS A 183 2.38 12.75 10.47
N TRP A 184 1.45 13.40 11.11
CA TRP A 184 0.88 14.64 10.58
C TRP A 184 1.76 15.77 11.06
N LEU A 185 2.28 16.57 10.13
CA LEU A 185 2.77 17.89 10.52
C LEU A 185 1.58 18.57 11.20
N LYS A 186 1.71 18.82 12.51
CA LYS A 186 0.78 19.69 13.23
C LYS A 186 0.80 21.01 12.48
N ASN A 187 -0.23 21.25 11.68
CA ASN A 187 -0.76 22.52 11.22
C ASN A 187 -2.07 22.21 10.47
N ARG A 188 -3.16 22.10 11.23
CA ARG A 188 -4.46 22.58 10.75
C ARG A 188 -4.42 24.10 10.76
#